data_AF-A0A7J8YLE6-F1
#
_entry.id   AF-A0A7J8YLE6-F1
#
_cell.length_a   1.000
_cell.length_b   1.000
_cell.length_c   1.000
_cell.angle_alpha   90.00
_cell.angle_beta   90.00
_cell.angle_gamma   90.00
#
_symmetry.space_group_name_H-M   'P 1'
#
loop_
_entity.id
_entity.type
_entity.pdbx_description
1 polymer ?
#
loop_
_entity_poly.entity_id
_entity_poly.type
_entity_poly.pdbx_seq_one_letter_code
_entity_poly.pdbx_strand_id
1 'polypeptide(L)'
;MGEEDVSDEEIRADELERRMWKDSVKLRRIKERERVAAQQAAELNQTSELARRKKISRAQDGILKNMLMLMEVYNARGFVYGIVPEKGKAVSGASDNLRAWWKEKVNFDKNGPAAIVKYEAECLAMSVSDRNRNGNPCSSLQDLQDATIGSLLSTLMQH
;
A
#
# COMPACT_ATOMS: atom_id res chain seq x y z
N MET A 1 -2.08 -40.39 -11.35
CA MET A 1 -3.40 -41.03 -11.22
C MET A 1 -3.24 -42.02 -10.09
N GLY A 2 -3.53 -41.61 -8.86
CA GLY A 2 -3.53 -42.52 -7.72
C GLY A 2 -4.96 -43.00 -7.56
N GLU A 3 -5.23 -44.20 -8.04
CA GLU A 3 -6.50 -44.88 -7.80
C GLU A 3 -6.62 -45.09 -6.28
N GLU A 4 -7.68 -44.55 -5.69
CA GLU A 4 -8.05 -44.86 -4.32
C GLU A 4 -8.40 -46.35 -4.25
N ASP A 5 -7.54 -47.10 -3.57
CA ASP A 5 -7.73 -48.49 -3.20
C ASP A 5 -8.92 -48.57 -2.22
N VAL A 6 -10.12 -48.70 -2.77
CA VAL A 6 -11.33 -48.98 -2.00
C VAL A 6 -11.25 -50.46 -1.63
N SER A 7 -10.66 -50.76 -0.47
CA SER A 7 -10.65 -52.12 0.09
C SER A 7 -12.10 -52.61 0.22
N ASP A 8 -12.43 -53.68 -0.50
CA ASP A 8 -13.72 -54.41 -0.48
C ASP A 8 -13.89 -55.20 0.85
N GLU A 9 -13.67 -54.54 1.99
CA GLU A 9 -14.17 -55.06 3.26
C GLU A 9 -15.69 -54.91 3.28
N GLU A 10 -16.43 -56.00 3.53
CA GLU A 10 -17.89 -56.00 3.73
C GLU A 10 -18.29 -55.14 4.94
N ILE A 11 -18.28 -53.82 4.76
CA ILE A 11 -18.76 -52.87 5.75
C ILE A 11 -20.28 -52.88 5.65
N ARG A 12 -20.95 -53.28 6.74
CA ARG A 12 -22.41 -53.20 6.85
C ARG A 12 -22.85 -51.76 6.58
N ALA A 13 -23.93 -51.59 5.81
CA ALA A 13 -24.45 -50.27 5.41
C ALA A 13 -24.54 -49.27 6.57
N ASP A 14 -25.03 -49.73 7.73
CA ASP A 14 -25.16 -48.91 8.95
C ASP A 14 -23.82 -48.37 9.49
N GLU A 15 -22.72 -49.11 9.32
CA GLU A 15 -21.39 -48.69 9.76
C GLU A 15 -20.78 -47.68 8.79
N LEU A 16 -21.01 -47.86 7.48
CA LEU A 16 -20.62 -46.88 6.46
C LEU A 16 -21.37 -45.55 6.64
N GLU A 17 -22.69 -45.60 6.89
CA GLU A 17 -23.50 -44.40 7.16
C GLU A 17 -23.00 -43.64 8.39
N ARG A 18 -22.64 -44.34 9.49
CA ARG A 18 -22.04 -43.70 10.67
C ARG A 18 -20.71 -43.03 10.36
N ARG A 19 -19.86 -43.66 9.55
CA ARG A 19 -18.55 -43.10 9.16
C ARG A 19 -18.73 -41.86 8.28
N MET A 20 -19.58 -41.94 7.27
CA MET A 20 -19.92 -40.81 6.40
C MET A 20 -20.54 -39.64 7.19
N TRP A 21 -21.37 -39.92 8.18
CA TRP A 21 -21.92 -38.88 9.07
C TRP A 21 -20.83 -38.20 9.89
N LYS A 22 -19.92 -38.97 10.52
CA LYS A 22 -18.78 -38.42 11.27
C LYS A 22 -17.89 -37.56 10.39
N ASP A 23 -17.58 -38.01 9.19
CA ASP A 23 -16.75 -37.29 8.23
C ASP A 23 -17.46 -36.03 7.71
N SER A 24 -18.76 -36.10 7.44
CA SER A 24 -19.58 -34.95 7.05
C SER A 24 -19.61 -33.87 8.13
N VAL A 25 -19.74 -34.25 9.41
CA VAL A 25 -19.68 -33.32 10.54
C VAL A 25 -18.28 -32.74 10.69
N LYS A 26 -17.23 -33.55 10.55
CA LYS A 26 -15.83 -33.10 10.61
C LYS A 26 -15.52 -32.11 9.49
N LEU A 27 -15.93 -32.40 8.27
CA LEU A 27 -15.78 -31.52 7.11
C LEU A 27 -16.51 -30.18 7.31
N ARG A 28 -17.74 -30.22 7.83
CA ARG A 28 -18.51 -29.00 8.16
C ARG A 28 -17.79 -28.14 9.18
N ARG A 29 -17.20 -28.75 10.23
CA ARG A 29 -16.40 -28.04 11.24
C ARG A 29 -15.13 -27.43 10.66
N ILE A 30 -14.44 -28.12 9.75
CA ILE A 30 -13.25 -27.60 9.08
C ILE A 30 -13.60 -26.37 8.24
N LYS A 31 -14.62 -26.47 7.37
CA LYS A 31 -15.08 -25.36 6.53
C LYS A 31 -15.50 -24.14 7.35
N GLU A 32 -16.18 -24.34 8.48
CA GLU A 32 -16.57 -23.23 9.36
C GLU A 32 -15.35 -22.56 10.00
N ARG A 33 -14.36 -23.32 10.47
CA ARG A 33 -13.11 -22.77 11.01
C ARG A 33 -12.35 -21.96 9.97
N GLU A 34 -12.24 -22.46 8.74
CA GLU A 34 -11.62 -21.75 7.63
C GLU A 34 -12.37 -20.46 7.30
N ARG A 35 -13.70 -20.50 7.30
CA ARG A 35 -14.54 -19.31 7.08
C ARG A 35 -14.31 -18.24 8.15
N VAL A 36 -14.32 -18.64 9.43
CA VAL A 36 -14.08 -17.72 10.56
C VAL A 36 -12.66 -17.15 10.51
N ALA A 37 -11.65 -17.98 10.22
CA ALA A 37 -10.26 -17.51 10.08
C ALA A 37 -10.10 -16.50 8.93
N ALA A 38 -10.74 -16.75 7.78
CA ALA A 38 -10.75 -15.82 6.66
C ALA A 38 -11.44 -14.49 6.99
N GLN A 39 -12.55 -14.53 7.73
CA GLN A 39 -13.24 -13.33 8.21
C GLN A 39 -12.36 -12.52 9.17
N GLN A 40 -11.74 -13.16 10.15
CA GLN A 40 -10.84 -12.49 11.09
C GLN A 40 -9.63 -11.88 10.39
N ALA A 41 -9.04 -12.58 9.42
CA ALA A 41 -7.94 -12.04 8.63
C ALA A 41 -8.38 -10.81 7.80
N ALA A 42 -9.58 -10.83 7.22
CA ALA A 42 -10.13 -9.70 6.51
C ALA A 42 -10.37 -8.49 7.43
N GLU A 43 -10.93 -8.70 8.62
CA GLU A 43 -11.15 -7.64 9.62
C GLU A 43 -9.84 -7.03 10.13
N LEU A 44 -8.82 -7.85 10.42
CA LEU A 44 -7.50 -7.36 10.81
C LEU A 44 -6.84 -6.53 9.72
N ASN A 45 -6.95 -6.96 8.46
CA ASN A 45 -6.44 -6.20 7.32
C ASN A 45 -7.19 -4.87 7.14
N GLN A 46 -8.53 -4.88 7.28
CA GLN A 46 -9.35 -3.67 7.19
C GLN A 46 -9.04 -2.67 8.30
N THR A 47 -8.89 -3.14 9.54
CA THR A 47 -8.55 -2.28 10.70
C THR A 47 -7.15 -1.70 10.56
N SER A 48 -6.17 -2.48 10.11
CA SER A 48 -4.81 -2.02 9.81
C SER A 48 -4.79 -0.95 8.71
N GLU A 49 -5.52 -1.20 7.61
CA GLU A 49 -5.61 -0.25 6.49
C GLU A 49 -6.32 1.05 6.92
N LEU A 50 -7.36 0.95 7.76
CA LEU A 50 -8.02 2.13 8.34
C LEU A 50 -7.07 2.93 9.23
N ALA A 51 -6.28 2.26 10.08
CA ALA A 51 -5.28 2.91 10.92
C ALA A 51 -4.20 3.62 10.07
N ARG A 52 -3.73 2.98 8.99
CA ARG A 52 -2.79 3.57 8.03
C ARG A 52 -3.35 4.82 7.38
N ARG A 53 -4.59 4.78 6.87
CA ARG A 53 -5.28 5.93 6.27
C ARG A 53 -5.41 7.10 7.25
N LYS A 54 -5.76 6.83 8.52
CA LYS A 54 -5.83 7.86 9.57
C LYS A 54 -4.48 8.53 9.83
N LYS A 55 -3.38 7.76 9.87
CA LYS A 55 -2.03 8.32 10.03
C LYS A 55 -1.64 9.23 8.86
N ILE A 56 -1.93 8.80 7.64
CA ILE A 56 -1.67 9.60 6.42
C ILE A 56 -2.49 10.88 6.44
N SER A 57 -3.79 10.81 6.78
CA SER A 57 -4.65 11.99 6.90
C SER A 57 -4.07 13.01 7.89
N ARG A 58 -3.59 12.55 9.06
CA ARG A 58 -2.95 13.45 10.05
C ARG A 58 -1.68 14.11 9.51
N ALA A 59 -0.86 13.37 8.77
CA ALA A 59 0.32 13.94 8.13
C ALA A 59 -0.06 15.00 7.06
N GLN A 60 -1.12 14.74 6.29
CA GLN A 60 -1.67 15.69 5.32
C GLN A 60 -2.21 16.95 5.99
N ASP A 61 -2.90 16.83 7.12
CA ASP A 61 -3.36 17.97 7.90
C ASP A 61 -2.17 18.85 8.36
N GLY A 62 -1.05 18.21 8.74
CA GLY A 62 0.20 18.90 9.05
C GLY A 62 0.80 19.65 7.86
N ILE A 63 0.84 19.02 6.68
CA ILE A 63 1.27 19.67 5.43
C ILE A 63 0.39 20.88 5.15
N LEU A 64 -0.94 20.71 5.14
CA LEU A 64 -1.87 21.78 4.83
C LEU A 64 -1.75 22.93 5.82
N LYS A 65 -1.61 22.64 7.13
CA LYS A 65 -1.38 23.66 8.16
C LYS A 65 -0.13 24.50 7.86
N ASN A 66 0.98 23.86 7.47
CA ASN A 66 2.21 24.56 7.11
C ASN A 66 2.04 25.40 5.83
N MET A 67 1.33 24.88 4.83
CA MET A 67 1.06 25.62 3.59
C MET A 67 0.22 26.88 3.84
N LEU A 68 -0.82 26.77 4.68
CA LEU A 68 -1.64 27.90 5.09
C LEU A 68 -0.82 28.93 5.87
N MET A 69 -0.01 28.48 6.84
CA MET A 69 0.91 29.34 7.58
C MET A 69 1.85 30.11 6.64
N LEU A 70 2.41 29.46 5.62
CA LEU A 70 3.27 30.12 4.62
C LEU A 70 2.53 31.21 3.84
N MET A 71 1.28 30.98 3.45
CA MET A 71 0.48 31.99 2.74
C MET A 71 0.05 33.15 3.64
N GLU A 72 -0.37 32.87 4.88
CA GLU A 72 -0.96 33.87 5.77
C GLU A 72 0.09 34.71 6.52
N VAL A 73 1.19 34.08 6.95
CA VAL A 73 2.21 34.73 7.81
C VAL A 73 3.45 35.13 7.02
N TYR A 74 3.87 34.29 6.07
CA TYR A 74 5.11 34.49 5.32
C TYR A 74 4.89 35.04 3.91
N ASN A 75 3.68 35.52 3.62
CA ASN A 75 3.28 36.15 2.36
C ASN A 75 3.57 35.28 1.11
N ALA A 76 3.50 33.96 1.24
CA ALA A 76 3.57 33.09 0.07
C ALA A 76 2.39 33.39 -0.86
N ARG A 77 2.67 33.52 -2.16
CA ARG A 77 1.65 33.93 -3.15
C ARG A 77 0.71 32.81 -3.58
N GLY A 78 0.98 31.56 -3.20
CA GLY A 78 0.21 30.38 -3.55
C GLY A 78 0.97 29.11 -3.20
N PHE A 79 0.26 27.98 -3.13
CA PHE A 79 0.88 26.66 -2.93
C PHE A 79 0.18 25.59 -3.78
N VAL A 80 0.93 24.53 -4.07
CA VAL A 80 0.42 23.24 -4.58
C VAL A 80 1.19 22.12 -3.90
N TYR A 81 0.54 20.98 -3.64
CA TYR A 81 1.19 19.76 -3.22
C TYR A 81 0.44 18.54 -3.78
N GLY A 82 1.16 17.44 -4.01
CA GLY A 82 0.61 16.20 -4.53
C GLY A 82 1.35 15.00 -3.97
N ILE A 83 0.60 13.95 -3.62
CA ILE A 83 1.10 12.71 -3.04
C ILE A 83 0.47 11.55 -3.81
N VAL A 84 1.30 10.68 -4.37
CA VAL A 84 0.86 9.41 -4.96
C VAL A 84 1.19 8.30 -3.97
N PRO A 85 0.20 7.73 -3.25
CA PRO A 85 0.47 6.61 -2.35
C PRO A 85 0.79 5.36 -3.17
N GLU A 86 1.58 4.45 -2.61
CA GLU A 86 1.83 3.12 -3.21
C GLU A 86 0.52 2.38 -3.54
N LYS A 87 -0.50 2.56 -2.69
CA LYS A 87 -1.83 2.01 -2.86
C LYS A 87 -2.87 3.11 -2.71
N GLY A 88 -3.69 3.28 -3.74
CA GLY A 88 -4.84 4.16 -3.73
C GLY A 88 -4.77 5.26 -4.77
N LYS A 89 -5.65 6.26 -4.61
CA LYS A 89 -5.71 7.43 -5.49
C LYS A 89 -4.69 8.46 -5.05
N ALA A 90 -4.12 9.19 -6.01
CA ALA A 90 -3.35 10.39 -5.73
C ALA A 90 -4.18 11.38 -4.92
N VAL A 91 -3.52 12.07 -3.99
CA VAL A 91 -4.13 13.13 -3.18
C VAL A 91 -3.36 14.40 -3.44
N SER A 92 -4.05 15.49 -3.69
CA SER A 92 -3.42 16.78 -3.93
C SER A 92 -4.19 17.93 -3.28
N GLY A 93 -3.49 19.04 -3.03
CA GLY A 93 -4.04 20.28 -2.50
C GLY A 93 -3.38 21.50 -3.13
N ALA A 94 -4.13 22.59 -3.24
CA ALA A 94 -3.67 23.82 -3.87
C ALA A 94 -4.42 25.03 -3.29
N SER A 95 -3.75 26.18 -3.31
CA SER A 95 -4.37 27.48 -3.02
C SER A 95 -5.36 27.87 -4.13
N ASP A 96 -6.35 28.70 -3.81
CA ASP A 96 -7.45 29.00 -4.73
C ASP A 96 -7.01 29.60 -6.06
N ASN A 97 -5.99 30.45 -6.05
CA ASN A 97 -5.41 31.06 -7.25
C ASN A 97 -4.68 30.06 -8.16
N LEU A 98 -4.25 28.90 -7.64
CA LEU A 98 -3.55 27.86 -8.41
C LEU A 98 -4.39 26.60 -8.63
N ARG A 99 -5.53 26.46 -7.93
CA ARG A 99 -6.38 25.26 -7.91
C ARG A 99 -6.82 24.82 -9.31
N ALA A 100 -7.35 25.76 -10.11
CA ALA A 100 -7.84 25.45 -11.46
C ALA A 100 -6.70 25.00 -12.38
N TRP A 101 -5.58 25.72 -12.38
CA TRP A 101 -4.38 25.36 -13.15
C TRP A 101 -3.85 23.97 -12.75
N TRP A 102 -3.72 23.71 -11.45
CA TRP A 102 -3.22 22.43 -10.94
C TRP A 102 -4.13 21.26 -11.32
N LYS A 103 -5.45 21.42 -11.15
CA LYS A 103 -6.41 20.34 -11.43
C LYS A 103 -6.58 20.09 -12.92
N GLU A 104 -6.70 21.13 -13.72
CA GLU A 104 -7.14 21.01 -15.13
C GLU A 104 -5.97 20.97 -16.10
N LYS A 105 -4.93 21.78 -15.88
CA LYS A 105 -3.76 21.84 -16.78
C LYS A 105 -2.71 20.83 -16.37
N VAL A 106 -2.33 20.78 -15.09
CA VAL A 106 -1.33 19.82 -14.62
C VAL A 106 -1.93 18.42 -14.48
N ASN A 107 -3.21 18.31 -14.09
CA ASN A 107 -3.94 17.05 -14.02
C ASN A 107 -3.16 15.97 -13.25
N PHE A 108 -2.66 16.36 -12.07
CA PHE A 108 -1.75 15.56 -11.27
C PHE A 108 -2.28 14.16 -10.96
N ASP A 109 -3.58 14.03 -10.75
CA ASP A 109 -4.21 12.73 -10.42
C ASP A 109 -4.02 11.68 -11.53
N LYS A 110 -3.80 12.10 -12.78
CA LYS A 110 -3.47 11.23 -13.91
C LYS A 110 -1.97 11.22 -14.21
N ASN A 111 -1.37 12.40 -14.26
CA ASN A 111 0.01 12.57 -14.70
C ASN A 111 1.03 12.09 -13.67
N GLY A 112 0.73 12.24 -12.37
CA GLY A 112 1.58 11.77 -11.27
C GLY A 112 1.80 10.26 -11.29
N PRO A 113 0.73 9.44 -11.21
CA PRO A 113 0.87 7.99 -11.29
C PRO A 113 1.52 7.51 -12.60
N ALA A 114 1.19 8.14 -13.73
CA ALA A 114 1.78 7.79 -15.02
C ALA A 114 3.29 8.06 -15.07
N ALA A 115 3.75 9.15 -14.46
CA ALA A 115 5.17 9.47 -14.38
C ALA A 115 5.96 8.45 -13.54
N ILE A 116 5.37 7.94 -12.45
CA ILE A 116 5.98 6.89 -11.62
C ILE A 116 6.13 5.59 -12.41
N VAL A 117 5.05 5.14 -13.08
CA VAL A 117 5.10 3.91 -13.90
C VAL A 117 6.15 4.02 -15.00
N LYS A 118 6.26 5.19 -15.65
CA LYS A 118 7.29 5.45 -16.65
C LYS A 118 8.71 5.33 -16.04
N TYR A 119 8.93 5.97 -14.89
CA TYR A 119 10.21 5.92 -14.19
C TYR A 119 10.58 4.49 -13.77
N GLU A 120 9.64 3.72 -13.23
CA GLU A 120 9.86 2.32 -12.85
C GLU A 120 10.24 1.46 -14.07
N ALA A 121 9.57 1.64 -15.20
CA ALA A 121 9.91 0.94 -16.45
C ALA A 121 11.32 1.31 -16.95
N GLU A 122 11.71 2.58 -16.84
CA GLU A 122 13.05 3.04 -17.21
C GLU A 122 14.13 2.45 -16.28
N CYS A 123 13.88 2.40 -14.96
CA CYS A 123 14.78 1.74 -14.01
C CYS A 123 14.95 0.24 -14.31
N LEU A 124 13.89 -0.45 -14.69
CA LEU A 124 13.93 -1.86 -15.11
C LEU A 124 14.68 -2.03 -16.44
N ALA A 125 14.51 -1.14 -17.41
CA ALA A 125 15.24 -1.20 -18.66
C ALA A 125 16.75 -1.02 -18.45
N MET A 126 17.15 -0.08 -17.59
CA MET A 126 18.56 0.17 -17.25
C MET A 126 19.23 -1.02 -16.54
N SER A 127 18.52 -1.70 -15.63
CA SER A 127 19.07 -2.88 -14.93
C SER A 127 19.29 -4.08 -15.85
N VAL A 128 18.54 -4.19 -16.95
CA VAL A 128 18.72 -5.25 -17.95
C VAL A 128 19.93 -4.98 -18.86
N SER A 129 20.22 -3.71 -19.14
CA SER A 129 21.40 -3.29 -19.92
C SER A 129 22.71 -3.29 -19.13
N ASP A 130 22.64 -3.16 -17.80
CA ASP A 130 23.81 -2.98 -16.93
C ASP A 130 24.06 -4.20 -16.02
N ARG A 131 24.00 -5.41 -16.59
CA ARG A 131 24.30 -6.70 -15.91
C ARG A 131 25.72 -6.79 -15.30
N ASN A 132 26.50 -5.72 -15.31
CA ASN A 132 27.88 -5.68 -14.82
C ASN A 132 28.14 -4.61 -13.74
N ARG A 133 27.12 -3.90 -13.24
CA ARG A 133 27.25 -2.97 -12.10
C ARG A 133 26.25 -3.29 -11.02
N ASN A 134 26.76 -3.77 -9.89
CA ASN A 134 26.03 -4.23 -8.71
C ASN A 134 25.40 -3.07 -7.89
N GLY A 135 24.69 -2.15 -8.54
CA GLY A 135 23.99 -1.04 -7.91
C GLY A 135 22.53 -1.00 -8.33
N ASN A 136 21.61 -0.99 -7.37
CA ASN A 136 20.20 -0.71 -7.64
C ASN A 136 20.08 0.66 -8.32
N PRO A 137 19.52 0.78 -9.55
CA PRO A 137 19.38 2.07 -10.22
C PRO A 137 18.26 2.95 -9.63
N CYS A 138 17.54 2.45 -8.63
CA CYS A 138 16.42 3.11 -7.97
C CYS A 138 16.73 3.17 -6.47
N SER A 139 17.72 3.96 -6.08
CA SER A 139 18.01 4.13 -4.66
C SER A 139 16.87 4.87 -3.98
N SER A 140 16.15 4.10 -3.18
CA SER A 140 15.38 4.57 -2.04
C SER A 140 16.24 5.55 -1.23
N LEU A 141 15.59 6.45 -0.49
CA LEU A 141 16.12 7.49 0.40
C LEU A 141 17.34 7.14 1.29
N GLN A 142 17.78 5.89 1.31
CA GLN A 142 18.99 5.37 1.95
C GLN A 142 20.31 5.92 1.33
N ASP A 143 20.27 6.47 0.11
CA ASP A 143 21.46 7.08 -0.53
C ASP A 143 21.72 8.53 -0.10
N LEU A 144 20.84 9.13 0.71
CA LEU A 144 21.14 10.42 1.33
C LEU A 144 22.17 10.19 2.44
N GLN A 145 23.44 10.26 2.06
CA GLN A 145 24.61 10.15 2.93
C GLN A 145 24.34 10.86 4.26
N ASP A 146 24.53 10.16 5.39
CA ASP A 146 24.20 10.59 6.77
C ASP A 146 24.52 12.05 7.10
N ALA A 147 25.54 12.63 6.44
CA ALA A 147 25.92 14.02 6.57
C ALA A 147 24.81 15.02 6.19
N THR A 148 23.99 14.74 5.18
CA THR A 148 22.93 15.67 4.73
C THR A 148 21.67 15.59 5.61
N ILE A 149 21.37 14.41 6.17
CA ILE A 149 20.28 14.23 7.14
C ILE A 149 20.63 14.92 8.45
N GLY A 150 21.87 14.76 8.92
CA GLY A 150 22.39 15.43 10.11
C GLY A 150 22.28 16.96 10.03
N SER A 151 22.67 17.56 8.89
CA SER A 151 22.57 19.01 8.71
C SER A 151 21.12 19.50 8.65
N LEU A 152 20.21 18.72 8.04
CA LEU A 152 18.80 19.10 7.94
C LEU A 152 18.11 19.06 9.30
N LEU A 153 18.38 18.03 10.11
CA LEU A 153 17.86 17.90 11.48
C LEU A 153 18.42 18.97 12.42
N SER A 154 19.71 19.31 12.33
CA SER A 154 20.28 20.42 13.09
C SER A 154 19.62 21.76 12.78
N THR A 155 19.20 21.99 11.54
CA THR A 155 18.51 23.24 11.14
C THR A 155 17.08 23.29 11.66
N LEU A 156 16.41 22.15 11.77
CA LEU A 156 15.01 22.04 12.22
C LEU A 156 14.83 22.05 13.75
N MET A 157 15.87 21.71 14.52
CA MET A 157 15.82 21.64 15.99
C MET A 157 16.32 22.88 16.72
N GLN A 158 16.84 23.90 16.02
CA GLN A 158 17.43 25.11 16.64
C GLN A 158 16.48 26.32 16.73
N HIS A 159 15.18 26.12 16.63
CA HIS A 159 14.17 27.13 16.96
C HIS A 159 13.12 26.59 17.93
#